data_AF-A0A7C2HLX0-F1
#
_entry.id   AF-A0A7C2HLX0-F1
#
_cell.length_a   1.000
_cell.length_b   1.000
_cell.length_c   1.000
_cell.angle_alpha   90.00
_cell.angle_beta   90.00
_cell.angle_gamma   90.00
#
_symmetry.space_group_name_H-M   'P 1'
#
loop_
_entity.id
_entity.type
_entity.pdbx_description
1 polymer ?
#
loop_
_entity_poly.entity_id
_entity_poly.type
_entity_poly.pdbx_seq_one_letter_code
_entity_poly.pdbx_strand_id
1 'polypeptide(L)'
;MSAKTYAQYGGIILLVLGIVGLFTGNTLIGLNSETLEDVIHLVVGAILVYAGFRAAAQAALWAKIFGVVLLVVGVVGFFNKSIFGFFSQGMGTLDNVVHIIYGVLGVWAGWSKKA
;
A
#
# COMPACT_ATOMS: atom_id res chain seq x y z
N MET A 1 -12.55 11.69 -1.58
CA MET A 1 -12.52 10.59 -0.59
C MET A 1 -12.04 11.18 0.72
N SER A 2 -12.58 10.75 1.87
CA SER A 2 -12.05 11.15 3.18
C SER A 2 -10.82 10.32 3.53
N ALA A 3 -9.99 10.81 4.46
CA ALA A 3 -8.87 10.03 4.98
C ALA A 3 -9.35 8.73 5.65
N LYS A 4 -10.49 8.76 6.36
CA LYS A 4 -11.09 7.55 6.94
C LYS A 4 -11.46 6.52 5.87
N THR A 5 -12.16 6.93 4.81
CA THR A 5 -12.56 6.01 3.74
C THR A 5 -11.33 5.38 3.06
N TYR A 6 -10.30 6.16 2.76
CA TYR A 6 -9.05 5.63 2.21
C TYR A 6 -8.41 4.61 3.17
N ALA A 7 -8.24 4.97 4.45
CA ALA A 7 -7.57 4.12 5.42
C ALA A 7 -8.36 2.82 5.70
N GLN A 8 -9.69 2.89 5.76
CA GLN A 8 -10.54 1.71 5.96
C GLN A 8 -10.47 0.76 4.77
N TYR A 9 -10.84 1.21 3.57
CA TYR A 9 -10.92 0.32 2.41
C TYR A 9 -9.54 -0.04 1.87
N GLY A 10 -8.64 0.93 1.77
CA GLY A 10 -7.25 0.66 1.35
C GLY A 10 -6.55 -0.26 2.33
N GLY A 11 -6.74 -0.05 3.64
CA GLY A 11 -6.20 -0.95 4.66
C GLY A 11 -6.76 -2.38 4.56
N ILE A 12 -8.09 -2.52 4.38
CA ILE A 12 -8.73 -3.83 4.21
C ILE A 12 -8.19 -4.55 2.97
N ILE A 13 -8.05 -3.84 1.84
CA ILE A 13 -7.54 -4.45 0.61
C ILE A 13 -6.08 -4.91 0.79
N LEU A 14 -5.22 -4.11 1.42
CA LEU A 14 -3.84 -4.52 1.71
C LEU A 14 -3.78 -5.72 2.66
N LEU A 15 -4.67 -5.79 3.67
CA LEU A 15 -4.79 -6.98 4.51
C LEU A 15 -5.19 -8.21 3.70
N VAL A 16 -6.19 -8.08 2.82
CA VAL A 16 -6.64 -9.19 1.96
C VAL A 16 -5.51 -9.63 1.02
N LEU A 17 -4.82 -8.70 0.37
CA LEU A 17 -3.69 -9.01 -0.51
C LEU A 17 -2.56 -9.69 0.26
N GLY A 18 -2.14 -9.15 1.41
CA GLY A 18 -1.09 -9.75 2.21
C GLY A 18 -1.47 -11.14 2.75
N ILE A 19 -2.71 -11.35 3.21
CA ILE A 19 -3.16 -12.67 3.65
C ILE A 19 -3.17 -13.66 2.49
N VAL A 20 -3.80 -13.31 1.37
CA VAL A 20 -3.89 -14.20 0.20
C VAL A 20 -2.50 -14.49 -0.37
N GLY A 21 -1.66 -13.46 -0.47
CA GLY A 21 -0.32 -13.52 -1.03
C GLY A 21 0.58 -14.55 -0.35
N LEU A 22 0.52 -14.61 0.99
CA LEU A 22 1.23 -15.61 1.80
C LEU A 22 0.91 -17.06 1.43
N PHE A 23 -0.19 -17.33 0.72
CA PHE A 23 -0.57 -18.66 0.26
C PHE A 23 -0.40 -18.88 -1.26
N THR A 24 0.03 -17.87 -2.02
CA THR A 24 0.09 -17.93 -3.50
C THR A 24 1.50 -17.99 -4.08
N GLY A 25 2.53 -17.98 -3.24
CA GLY A 25 3.93 -17.93 -3.68
C GLY A 25 4.29 -16.54 -4.22
N ASN A 26 5.35 -16.43 -5.01
CA ASN A 26 5.96 -15.11 -5.32
C ASN A 26 5.14 -14.18 -6.24
N THR A 27 3.97 -14.60 -6.73
CA THR A 27 3.13 -13.78 -7.62
C THR A 27 1.64 -14.01 -7.40
N LEU A 28 0.84 -12.95 -7.45
CA LEU A 28 -0.63 -13.00 -7.37
C LEU A 28 -1.26 -12.19 -8.51
N ILE A 29 -1.86 -12.86 -9.50
CA ILE A 29 -2.51 -12.20 -10.66
C ILE A 29 -1.59 -11.16 -11.35
N GLY A 30 -0.29 -11.48 -11.46
CA GLY A 30 0.72 -10.60 -12.07
C GLY A 30 1.25 -9.49 -11.16
N LEU A 31 0.82 -9.42 -9.89
CA LEU A 31 1.44 -8.62 -8.84
C LEU A 31 2.61 -9.38 -8.21
N ASN A 32 3.60 -8.63 -7.68
CA ASN A 32 4.58 -9.22 -6.78
C ASN A 32 3.83 -9.75 -5.54
N SER A 33 4.26 -10.90 -5.05
CA SER A 33 3.72 -11.52 -3.84
C SER A 33 4.84 -12.25 -3.12
N GLU A 34 6.04 -11.66 -3.14
CA GLU A 34 7.12 -12.16 -2.30
C GLU A 34 6.73 -12.03 -0.84
N THR A 35 7.13 -13.00 -0.02
CA THR A 35 6.75 -13.05 1.40
C THR A 35 7.01 -11.73 2.14
N LEU A 36 8.11 -11.03 1.79
CA LEU A 36 8.41 -9.73 2.38
C LEU A 36 7.37 -8.66 2.02
N GLU A 37 6.95 -8.59 0.75
CA GLU A 37 5.92 -7.65 0.30
C GLU A 37 4.59 -7.92 0.99
N ASP A 38 4.19 -9.19 1.06
CA ASP A 38 2.94 -9.59 1.69
C ASP A 38 2.92 -9.26 3.19
N VAL A 39 4.04 -9.45 3.89
CA VAL A 39 4.19 -9.04 5.29
C VAL A 39 4.10 -7.51 5.43
N ILE A 40 4.71 -6.74 4.52
CA ILE A 40 4.59 -5.27 4.51
C ILE A 40 3.13 -4.87 4.29
N HIS A 41 2.42 -5.48 3.33
CA HIS A 41 1.00 -5.23 3.10
C HIS A 41 0.14 -5.53 4.34
N LEU A 42 0.42 -6.61 5.07
CA LEU A 42 -0.25 -6.92 6.33
C LEU A 42 -0.04 -5.82 7.38
N VAL A 43 1.21 -5.39 7.57
CA VAL A 43 1.56 -4.38 8.58
C VAL A 43 0.91 -3.03 8.23
N VAL A 44 1.09 -2.57 6.99
CA VAL A 44 0.53 -1.31 6.51
C VAL A 44 -1.00 -1.35 6.54
N GLY A 45 -1.59 -2.46 6.08
CA GLY A 45 -3.02 -2.69 6.10
C GLY A 45 -3.61 -2.64 7.51
N ALA A 46 -2.98 -3.31 8.48
CA ALA A 46 -3.42 -3.31 9.87
C ALA A 46 -3.39 -1.90 10.48
N ILE A 47 -2.32 -1.12 10.23
CA ILE A 47 -2.21 0.25 10.72
C ILE A 47 -3.29 1.15 10.10
N LEU A 48 -3.52 1.05 8.79
CA LEU A 48 -4.54 1.84 8.09
C LEU A 48 -5.95 1.49 8.56
N VAL A 49 -6.28 0.20 8.69
CA VAL A 49 -7.58 -0.23 9.22
C VAL A 49 -7.79 0.30 10.63
N TYR A 50 -6.82 0.08 11.52
CA TYR A 50 -6.90 0.55 12.90
C TYR A 50 -7.12 2.06 12.97
N ALA A 51 -6.31 2.85 12.25
CA ALA A 51 -6.42 4.30 12.22
C ALA A 51 -7.75 4.77 11.60
N GLY A 52 -8.16 4.13 10.50
CA GLY A 52 -9.35 4.44 9.72
C GLY A 52 -10.64 4.29 10.53
N PHE A 53 -10.73 3.29 11.40
CA PHE A 53 -11.88 3.10 12.28
C PHE A 53 -11.81 3.92 13.58
N ARG A 54 -10.61 4.34 14.02
CA ARG A 54 -10.42 4.99 15.32
C ARG A 54 -10.60 6.50 15.32
N ALA A 55 -9.89 7.24 14.47
CA ALA A 55 -9.90 8.70 14.51
C ALA A 55 -9.52 9.32 13.16
N ALA A 56 -10.23 10.38 12.76
CA ALA A 56 -9.98 11.15 11.54
C ALA A 56 -8.52 11.64 11.45
N ALA A 57 -8.00 12.23 12.53
CA ALA A 57 -6.62 12.72 12.57
C ALA A 57 -5.57 11.59 12.37
N GLN A 58 -5.80 10.41 12.97
CA GLN A 58 -4.92 9.24 12.77
C GLN A 58 -5.02 8.72 11.34
N ALA A 59 -6.23 8.61 10.79
CA ALA A 59 -6.44 8.19 9.40
C ALA A 59 -5.73 9.14 8.43
N ALA A 60 -5.81 10.45 8.66
CA ALA A 60 -5.13 11.45 7.84
C ALA A 60 -3.60 11.34 7.95
N LEU A 61 -3.06 11.17 9.16
CA LEU A 61 -1.62 10.98 9.36
C LEU A 61 -1.10 9.77 8.57
N TRP A 62 -1.73 8.60 8.74
CA TRP A 62 -1.27 7.38 8.09
C TRP A 62 -1.54 7.35 6.58
N ALA A 63 -2.61 7.99 6.10
CA ALA A 63 -2.84 8.19 4.67
C ALA A 63 -1.73 9.02 4.03
N LYS A 64 -1.22 10.06 4.71
CA LYS A 64 -0.07 10.85 4.22
C LYS A 64 1.19 10.01 4.15
N ILE A 65 1.52 9.32 5.25
CA ILE A 65 2.75 8.54 5.36
C ILE A 65 2.76 7.44 4.30
N PHE A 66 1.78 6.54 4.32
CA PHE A 66 1.77 5.41 3.40
C PHE A 66 1.42 5.82 1.97
N GLY A 67 0.64 6.89 1.78
CA GLY A 67 0.44 7.46 0.45
C GLY A 67 1.76 7.90 -0.19
N VAL A 68 2.60 8.64 0.54
CA VAL A 68 3.92 9.04 0.05
C VAL A 68 4.83 7.83 -0.17
N VAL A 69 4.88 6.89 0.78
CA VAL A 69 5.71 5.68 0.65
C VAL A 69 5.33 4.85 -0.57
N LEU A 70 4.05 4.53 -0.75
CA LEU A 70 3.58 3.72 -1.88
C LEU A 70 3.78 4.45 -3.21
N LEU A 71 3.62 5.77 -3.24
CA LEU A 71 3.91 6.57 -4.43
C LEU A 71 5.40 6.50 -4.79
N VAL A 72 6.29 6.65 -3.80
CA VAL A 72 7.74 6.56 -4.02
C VAL A 72 8.13 5.15 -4.46
N VAL A 73 7.63 4.11 -3.79
CA VAL A 73 7.87 2.70 -4.14
C VAL A 73 7.45 2.41 -5.58
N GLY A 74 6.21 2.77 -5.96
CA GLY A 74 5.70 2.53 -7.30
C GLY A 74 6.45 3.30 -8.40
N VAL A 75 6.90 4.54 -8.13
CA VAL A 75 7.72 5.31 -9.08
C VAL A 75 9.13 4.73 -9.18
N VAL A 76 9.78 4.46 -8.05
CA VAL A 76 11.15 3.92 -8.01
C VAL A 76 11.21 2.53 -8.64
N GLY A 77 10.19 1.70 -8.45
CA GLY A 77 10.15 0.33 -8.99
C GLY A 77 10.18 0.26 -10.52
N PHE A 78 9.82 1.33 -11.24
CA PHE A 78 10.03 1.41 -12.70
C PHE A 78 11.50 1.52 -13.10
N PHE A 79 12.34 2.11 -12.25
CA PHE A 79 13.76 2.36 -12.51
C PHE A 79 14.68 1.38 -11.76
N ASN A 80 14.22 0.86 -10.63
CA ASN A 80 14.92 -0.13 -9.81
C ASN A 80 13.94 -1.23 -9.37
N LYS A 81 13.82 -2.27 -10.20
CA LYS A 81 12.89 -3.37 -9.94
C LYS A 81 13.17 -4.10 -8.64
N SER A 82 14.42 -4.22 -8.21
CA SER A 82 14.74 -4.90 -6.94
C SER A 82 14.43 -4.06 -5.68
N ILE A 83 14.11 -2.77 -5.84
CA ILE A 83 14.07 -1.74 -4.79
C ILE A 83 15.18 -1.96 -3.76
N PHE A 84 16.39 -1.49 -4.08
CA PHE A 84 17.56 -1.61 -3.20
C PHE A 84 17.89 -3.05 -2.75
N GLY A 85 17.45 -4.08 -3.49
CA GLY A 85 17.71 -5.49 -3.19
C GLY A 85 16.70 -6.16 -2.26
N PHE A 86 15.58 -5.50 -1.93
CA PHE A 86 14.54 -6.08 -1.08
C PHE A 86 13.67 -7.14 -1.79
N PHE A 87 13.49 -7.02 -3.11
CA PHE A 87 12.61 -7.88 -3.89
C PHE A 87 13.40 -8.67 -4.93
N SER A 88 13.39 -10.00 -4.80
CA SER A 88 14.15 -10.94 -5.62
C SER A 88 13.53 -11.17 -7.00
N GLN A 89 12.20 -11.17 -7.09
CA GLN A 89 11.46 -11.19 -8.36
C GLN A 89 11.36 -9.80 -8.96
N GLY A 90 11.41 -8.80 -8.08
CA GLY A 90 11.34 -7.39 -8.41
C GLY A 90 9.93 -6.89 -8.73
N MET A 91 9.83 -5.57 -8.84
CA MET A 91 8.58 -4.85 -9.06
C MET A 91 8.14 -4.96 -10.53
N GLY A 92 6.99 -5.59 -10.74
CA GLY A 92 6.34 -5.66 -12.06
C GLY A 92 5.68 -4.33 -12.45
N THR A 93 5.40 -4.15 -13.74
CA THR A 93 4.69 -2.94 -14.23
C THR A 93 3.32 -2.78 -13.57
N LEU A 94 2.53 -3.85 -13.51
CA LEU A 94 1.20 -3.83 -12.91
C LEU A 94 1.27 -3.45 -11.43
N ASP A 95 2.20 -4.07 -10.72
CA ASP A 95 2.43 -3.84 -9.31
C ASP A 95 2.84 -2.38 -9.02
N ASN A 96 3.78 -1.83 -9.79
CA ASN A 96 4.15 -0.41 -9.71
C ASN A 96 2.96 0.53 -9.93
N VAL A 97 2.08 0.21 -10.90
CA VAL A 97 0.88 1.01 -11.17
C VAL A 97 -0.09 0.98 -9.98
N VAL A 98 -0.30 -0.21 -9.38
CA VAL A 98 -1.16 -0.34 -8.19
C VAL A 98 -0.60 0.49 -7.03
N HIS A 99 0.71 0.41 -6.78
CA HIS A 99 1.39 1.22 -5.77
C HIS A 99 1.23 2.72 -6.01
N ILE A 100 1.37 3.18 -7.27
CA ILE A 100 1.14 4.60 -7.62
C ILE A 100 -0.32 5.00 -7.38
N ILE A 101 -1.29 4.16 -7.77
CA ILE A 101 -2.71 4.46 -7.55
C ILE A 101 -2.99 4.62 -6.05
N TYR A 102 -2.54 3.68 -5.23
CA TYR A 102 -2.64 3.77 -3.77
C TYR A 102 -1.96 5.01 -3.24
N GLY A 103 -0.74 5.29 -3.71
CA GLY A 103 0.06 6.42 -3.29
C GLY A 103 -0.61 7.77 -3.55
N VAL A 104 -1.08 7.97 -4.79
CA VAL A 104 -1.81 9.18 -5.19
C VAL A 104 -3.10 9.34 -4.37
N LEU A 105 -3.87 8.26 -4.21
CA LEU A 105 -5.11 8.30 -3.42
C LEU A 105 -4.84 8.61 -1.94
N GLY A 106 -3.79 8.04 -1.36
CA GLY A 106 -3.39 8.27 0.03
C GLY A 106 -2.92 9.69 0.28
N VAL A 107 -2.07 10.23 -0.60
CA VAL A 107 -1.66 11.65 -0.57
C VAL A 107 -2.89 12.54 -0.70
N TRP A 108 -3.72 12.32 -1.72
CA TRP A 108 -4.90 13.16 -1.91
C TRP A 108 -5.86 13.12 -0.70
N ALA A 109 -6.17 11.93 -0.18
CA ALA A 109 -7.07 11.77 0.95
C ALA A 109 -6.49 12.38 2.24
N GLY A 110 -5.19 12.16 2.50
CA GLY A 110 -4.50 12.62 3.70
C GLY A 110 -4.42 14.14 3.85
N TRP A 111 -4.30 14.88 2.74
CA TRP A 111 -4.32 16.35 2.73
C TRP A 111 -5.68 16.98 2.39
N SER A 112 -6.69 16.17 2.12
CA SER A 112 -8.04 16.69 1.87
C SER A 112 -8.63 17.33 3.14
N LYS A 113 -9.41 18.42 2.97
CA LYS A 113 -10.16 19.04 4.08
C LYS A 113 -11.28 18.15 4.65
N LYS A 114 -11.50 16.98 4.05
CA LYS A 114 -12.49 15.97 4.46
C LYS A 114 -11.84 14.87 5.30
N ALA A 115 -10.81 15.20 6.08
CA ALA A 115 -10.07 14.28 6.93
C ALA A 115 -10.90 13.83 8.14
#